data_AF-A0A924MSJ9-F1
#
_entry.id   AF-A0A924MSJ9-F1
#
_cell.length_a   1.000
_cell.length_b   1.000
_cell.length_c   1.000
_cell.angle_alpha   90.00
_cell.angle_beta   90.00
_cell.angle_gamma   90.00
#
_symmetry.space_group_name_H-M   'P 1'
#
loop_
_entity.id
_entity.type
_entity.pdbx_description
1 polymer ?
#
loop_
_entity_poly.entity_id
_entity_poly.type
_entity_poly.pdbx_seq_one_letter_code
_entity_poly.pdbx_strand_id
1 'polypeptide(L)'
;MKIDQSFGKSLVARSAAASLLLACAAQASASVTSPTIGSLLWSEEFNGTAVNTNVWTPYNGDGCQIGLCGYGNAELESYSPNNLSIVNVPFEPGTRALAIQARREVAGSSQFTSGKLDSYNKVQVQYGMIEVRLAAPNVQTGLWPAAWLLGTTAQAWPTKGEIDMMEQGHKQASWSAAGAPSANNFVGSNVITYQKAACVTGNESCAASTSWQTKSYYVAPSSLANRFVTYRLYWTETQMRFTIVDNGVEHDMYNAPLPVNSTALQAPFYLLLNLAVGGNFTDAATPAQVTAPLPGTMYVDYVRVYQLDGKGTVKLGNQIVPETGKFGVFTDNTAVTNKLVAGTSSDIYLWNSASMAAGNIAPYEGSNDIAWAYTAPGQWFGGGIQSRDIHDMTNFRNGKMSFRIKIPANVAFKVGVGDTYTNQNWVSFPANTTTYGLVRNGDWAQATIPVSVLAGPAAALQPLHDMFMVANDSTMPASTFQFAIDDIVWDSGTTAPTQPSGPTSITQTSATTLQLNTTTGSWADVHYMVNNGPQQNVRMTLSGTTNSYLINGLKTQDVVTYSFTYWDSTKNYAVDTALQSYTMK
;
A
#
# COMPACT_ATOMS: atom_id res chain seq x y z
N MET A 1 -74.79 -27.96 5.11
CA MET A 1 -75.24 -29.35 4.89
C MET A 1 -74.29 -30.24 5.67
N LYS A 2 -74.80 -30.99 6.66
CA LYS A 2 -74.04 -31.99 7.43
C LYS A 2 -73.58 -33.11 6.49
N ILE A 3 -72.40 -33.68 6.72
CA ILE A 3 -72.21 -35.07 7.21
C ILE A 3 -70.71 -35.38 7.30
N ASP A 4 -70.42 -36.12 8.35
CA ASP A 4 -69.19 -36.56 8.98
C ASP A 4 -68.71 -37.93 8.42
N GLN A 5 -67.57 -38.40 8.95
CA GLN A 5 -66.93 -39.73 8.92
C GLN A 5 -65.73 -39.88 7.97
N SER A 6 -64.58 -40.47 8.33
CA SER A 6 -64.04 -41.00 9.59
C SER A 6 -62.60 -41.50 9.36
N PHE A 7 -61.71 -41.21 10.31
CA PHE A 7 -60.61 -42.05 10.84
C PHE A 7 -59.49 -42.65 9.95
N GLY A 8 -58.26 -42.26 10.29
CA GLY A 8 -57.02 -43.01 10.05
C GLY A 8 -55.88 -42.47 10.92
N LYS A 9 -55.69 -43.05 12.10
CA LYS A 9 -54.71 -42.65 13.13
C LYS A 9 -53.25 -42.86 12.69
N SER A 10 -52.37 -41.91 13.01
CA SER A 10 -50.94 -42.15 13.15
C SER A 10 -50.37 -41.27 14.27
N LEU A 11 -49.56 -41.90 15.12
CA LEU A 11 -49.00 -41.45 16.39
C LEU A 11 -48.13 -40.19 16.24
N VAL A 12 -48.40 -39.14 17.02
CA VAL A 12 -47.45 -38.03 17.23
C VAL A 12 -46.84 -38.19 18.63
N ALA A 13 -45.60 -38.65 18.68
CA ALA A 13 -44.76 -38.59 19.88
C ALA A 13 -44.32 -37.13 20.10
N ARG A 14 -44.58 -36.61 21.31
CA ARG A 14 -44.18 -35.28 21.75
C ARG A 14 -42.67 -35.25 22.01
N SER A 15 -41.92 -34.55 21.17
CA SER A 15 -40.53 -34.18 21.46
C SER A 15 -40.50 -32.85 22.20
N ALA A 16 -40.05 -32.86 23.45
CA ALA A 16 -39.72 -31.65 24.19
C ALA A 16 -38.53 -30.94 23.51
N ALA A 17 -38.75 -29.74 22.99
CA ALA A 17 -37.68 -28.90 22.46
C ALA A 17 -36.93 -28.26 23.64
N ALA A 18 -35.77 -28.84 23.99
CA ALA A 18 -34.76 -28.15 24.77
C ALA A 18 -34.08 -27.13 23.85
N SER A 19 -34.42 -25.86 23.99
CA SER A 19 -33.75 -24.76 23.31
C SER A 19 -32.32 -24.63 23.83
N LEU A 20 -31.37 -25.25 23.12
CA LEU A 20 -29.95 -25.01 23.33
C LEU A 20 -29.61 -23.63 22.73
N LEU A 21 -29.41 -22.64 23.60
CA LEU A 21 -28.83 -21.35 23.23
C LEU A 21 -27.42 -21.61 22.67
N LEU A 22 -27.28 -21.61 21.34
CA LEU A 22 -25.98 -21.46 20.69
C LEU A 22 -25.49 -20.03 20.97
N ALA A 23 -24.60 -19.88 21.94
CA ALA A 23 -23.78 -18.69 22.04
C ALA A 23 -22.83 -18.67 20.82
N CYS A 24 -23.17 -17.90 19.79
CA CYS A 24 -22.19 -17.42 18.83
C CYS A 24 -21.14 -16.63 19.64
N ALA A 25 -19.98 -17.23 19.88
CA ALA A 25 -18.81 -16.48 20.29
C ALA A 25 -18.43 -15.59 19.10
N ALA A 26 -18.91 -14.35 19.09
CA ALA A 26 -18.37 -13.31 18.23
C ALA A 26 -16.85 -13.31 18.45
N GLN A 27 -16.06 -13.54 17.40
CA GLN A 27 -14.64 -13.22 17.46
C GLN A 27 -14.56 -11.73 17.82
N ALA A 28 -14.07 -11.44 19.02
CA ALA A 28 -13.90 -10.05 19.45
C ALA A 28 -12.99 -9.37 18.41
N SER A 29 -13.46 -8.26 17.84
CA SER A 29 -12.63 -7.41 16.99
C SER A 29 -11.38 -7.02 17.78
N ALA A 30 -10.21 -7.04 17.13
CA ALA A 30 -8.95 -6.62 17.74
C ALA A 30 -9.13 -5.22 18.35
N SER A 31 -8.73 -5.07 19.61
CA SER A 31 -8.95 -3.84 20.37
C SER A 31 -7.69 -3.01 20.36
N VAL A 32 -7.79 -1.72 20.01
CA VAL A 32 -6.66 -0.80 20.17
C VAL A 32 -6.57 -0.22 21.59
N THR A 33 -7.60 -0.36 22.42
CA THR A 33 -7.66 0.21 23.78
C THR A 33 -7.25 -0.77 24.87
N SER A 34 -7.47 -2.07 24.66
CA SER A 34 -7.04 -3.13 25.57
C SER A 34 -6.56 -4.37 24.80
N PRO A 35 -5.54 -4.23 23.94
CA PRO A 35 -5.00 -5.34 23.18
C PRO A 35 -4.16 -6.30 24.02
N THR A 36 -4.09 -7.54 23.55
CA THR A 36 -2.96 -8.44 23.80
C THR A 36 -1.85 -8.12 22.81
N ILE A 37 -0.69 -7.67 23.30
CA ILE A 37 0.52 -7.52 22.48
C ILE A 37 1.14 -8.90 22.29
N GLY A 38 1.20 -9.34 21.03
CA GLY A 38 1.70 -10.65 20.65
C GLY A 38 3.19 -10.66 20.35
N SER A 39 3.61 -11.55 19.44
CA SER A 39 5.02 -11.71 19.10
C SER A 39 5.62 -10.47 18.43
N LEU A 40 6.93 -10.27 18.62
CA LEU A 40 7.72 -9.35 17.82
C LEU A 40 7.80 -9.88 16.38
N LEU A 41 7.33 -9.07 15.43
CA LEU A 41 7.33 -9.39 14.00
C LEU A 41 8.61 -8.93 13.32
N TRP A 42 9.12 -7.75 13.70
CA TRP A 42 10.33 -7.17 13.14
C TRP A 42 10.89 -6.09 14.07
N SER A 43 12.21 -5.89 14.05
CA SER A 43 12.82 -4.72 14.67
C SER A 43 14.10 -4.24 14.00
N GLU A 44 14.41 -2.97 14.24
CA GLU A 44 15.73 -2.37 14.04
C GLU A 44 16.17 -1.78 15.38
N GLU A 45 17.28 -2.29 15.91
CA GLU A 45 17.83 -1.94 17.23
C GLU A 45 19.02 -0.97 17.13
N PHE A 46 19.43 -0.59 15.92
CA PHE A 46 20.52 0.36 15.66
C PHE A 46 21.83 0.06 16.41
N ASN A 47 22.11 -1.23 16.64
CA ASN A 47 23.33 -1.70 17.33
C ASN A 47 24.50 -2.01 16.37
N GLY A 48 24.30 -1.85 15.06
CA GLY A 48 25.34 -2.07 14.04
C GLY A 48 26.46 -1.03 14.09
N THR A 49 27.44 -1.12 13.19
CA THR A 49 28.53 -0.12 13.09
C THR A 49 28.17 1.05 12.17
N ALA A 50 27.13 0.91 11.35
CA ALA A 50 26.62 1.91 10.41
C ALA A 50 25.13 1.67 10.15
N VAL A 51 24.48 2.62 9.47
CA VAL A 51 23.09 2.47 9.02
C VAL A 51 22.98 1.28 8.08
N ASN A 52 22.05 0.36 8.35
CA ASN A 52 21.82 -0.81 7.52
C ASN A 52 21.09 -0.42 6.22
N THR A 53 21.83 -0.30 5.12
CA THR A 53 21.25 0.12 3.83
C THR A 53 20.39 -0.94 3.15
N ASN A 54 20.37 -2.18 3.64
CA ASN A 54 19.39 -3.19 3.22
C ASN A 54 18.00 -2.94 3.82
N VAL A 55 17.91 -2.13 4.89
CA VAL A 55 16.67 -1.76 5.57
C VAL A 55 16.29 -0.31 5.26
N TRP A 56 17.27 0.59 5.25
CA TRP A 56 17.05 2.04 5.15
C TRP A 56 17.64 2.66 3.89
N THR A 57 16.96 3.62 3.31
CA THR A 57 17.42 4.44 2.17
C THR A 57 17.64 5.87 2.65
N PRO A 58 18.89 6.32 2.80
CA PRO A 58 19.19 7.72 3.08
C PRO A 58 18.78 8.65 1.93
N TYR A 59 18.24 9.81 2.27
CA TYR A 59 17.91 10.87 1.32
C TYR A 59 19.11 11.79 1.10
N ASN A 60 19.17 12.40 -0.08
CA ASN A 60 20.17 13.40 -0.43
C ASN A 60 19.51 14.54 -1.22
N GLY A 61 19.72 15.79 -0.79
CA GLY A 61 19.16 16.99 -1.41
C GLY A 61 17.99 17.61 -0.66
N ASP A 62 17.48 18.72 -1.21
CA ASP A 62 16.41 19.57 -0.66
C ASP A 62 15.02 19.28 -1.27
N GLY A 63 14.91 18.20 -2.05
CA GLY A 63 13.67 17.76 -2.69
C GLY A 63 13.48 18.33 -4.10
N CYS A 64 14.26 19.32 -4.53
CA CYS A 64 14.14 19.88 -5.89
C CYS A 64 14.45 18.83 -6.98
N GLN A 65 15.34 17.88 -6.69
CA GLN A 65 15.70 16.79 -7.61
C GLN A 65 14.55 15.85 -7.94
N ILE A 66 13.47 15.86 -7.14
CA ILE A 66 12.22 15.11 -7.39
C ILE A 66 11.03 16.05 -7.67
N GLY A 67 11.31 17.32 -8.01
CA GLY A 67 10.26 18.32 -8.27
C GLY A 67 9.48 18.77 -7.03
N LEU A 68 9.98 18.48 -5.83
CA LEU A 68 9.34 18.78 -4.55
C LEU A 68 10.29 19.60 -3.67
N CYS A 69 10.73 20.75 -4.16
CA CYS A 69 11.63 21.66 -3.43
C CYS A 69 11.12 21.97 -2.01
N GLY A 70 12.01 21.94 -1.02
CA GLY A 70 11.66 22.08 0.40
C GLY A 70 10.74 20.97 0.90
N TYR A 71 10.77 19.81 0.26
CA TYR A 71 9.94 18.62 0.49
C TYR A 71 8.43 18.90 0.61
N GLY A 72 7.94 19.95 -0.05
CA GLY A 72 6.53 20.35 -0.03
C GLY A 72 6.13 21.21 1.17
N ASN A 73 7.04 21.39 2.13
CA ASN A 73 6.80 22.11 3.38
C ASN A 73 7.66 23.36 3.55
N ALA A 74 8.37 23.79 2.49
CA ALA A 74 9.34 24.88 2.56
C ALA A 74 10.47 24.63 3.60
N GLU A 75 10.86 23.37 3.77
CA GLU A 75 12.02 22.94 4.58
C GLU A 75 13.31 23.67 4.12
N LEU A 76 14.20 24.00 5.07
CA LEU A 76 15.39 24.86 4.86
C LEU A 76 16.71 24.08 4.75
N GLU A 77 16.67 22.78 5.03
CA GLU A 77 17.82 21.88 4.97
C GLU A 77 17.96 21.18 3.61
N SER A 78 19.20 20.80 3.31
CA SER A 78 19.49 19.73 2.37
C SER A 78 19.77 18.45 3.15
N TYR A 79 18.99 17.39 2.94
CA TYR A 79 19.27 16.11 3.58
C TYR A 79 20.56 15.51 2.99
N SER A 80 21.31 14.79 3.82
CA SER A 80 22.53 14.10 3.40
C SER A 80 22.79 12.82 4.21
N PRO A 81 23.29 11.74 3.60
CA PRO A 81 23.73 10.55 4.32
C PRO A 81 24.83 10.83 5.36
N ASN A 82 25.61 11.92 5.20
CA ASN A 82 26.68 12.30 6.12
C ASN A 82 26.18 12.86 7.47
N ASN A 83 24.87 13.08 7.57
CA ASN A 83 24.19 13.51 8.79
C ASN A 83 23.58 12.32 9.55
N LEU A 84 23.80 11.09 9.07
CA LEU A 84 23.33 9.84 9.68
C LEU A 84 24.51 9.02 10.20
N SER A 85 24.41 8.53 11.43
CA SER A 85 25.43 7.66 12.01
C SER A 85 24.86 6.76 13.11
N ILE A 86 25.54 5.65 13.43
CA ILE A 86 25.22 4.84 14.60
C ILE A 86 26.24 5.13 15.71
N VAL A 87 25.80 5.72 16.81
CA VAL A 87 26.70 6.23 17.86
C VAL A 87 26.26 5.82 19.26
N ASN A 88 27.17 5.87 20.22
CA ASN A 88 26.81 5.83 21.64
C ASN A 88 26.06 7.11 22.02
N VAL A 89 24.98 6.96 22.78
CA VAL A 89 24.18 8.11 23.21
C VAL A 89 24.87 8.82 24.37
N PRO A 90 25.13 10.14 24.28
CA PRO A 90 25.96 10.85 25.26
C PRO A 90 25.32 10.98 26.66
N PHE A 91 23.99 10.90 26.75
CA PHE A 91 23.23 11.04 27.99
C PHE A 91 22.65 9.70 28.51
N GLU A 92 22.90 8.58 27.81
CA GLU A 92 22.42 7.26 28.23
C GLU A 92 23.53 6.20 27.97
N PRO A 93 24.45 6.01 28.93
CA PRO A 93 25.54 5.04 28.79
C PRO A 93 25.03 3.62 28.54
N GLY A 94 25.65 2.94 27.58
CA GLY A 94 25.26 1.59 27.17
C GLY A 94 24.24 1.55 26.03
N THR A 95 23.64 2.68 25.67
CA THR A 95 22.71 2.78 24.53
C THR A 95 23.44 3.21 23.27
N ARG A 96 23.20 2.49 22.18
CA ARG A 96 23.60 2.88 20.81
C ARG A 96 22.35 3.19 20.02
N ALA A 97 22.41 4.19 19.16
CA ALA A 97 21.25 4.69 18.44
C ALA A 97 21.64 5.20 17.06
N LEU A 98 20.67 5.25 16.17
CA LEU A 98 20.73 6.10 14.98
C LEU A 98 20.72 7.57 15.42
N ALA A 99 21.80 8.29 15.12
CA ALA A 99 21.88 9.73 15.23
C ALA A 99 21.56 10.39 13.90
N ILE A 100 20.52 11.21 13.89
CA ILE A 100 20.11 12.09 12.79
C ILE A 100 20.46 13.52 13.22
N GLN A 101 21.47 14.11 12.61
CA GLN A 101 22.04 15.38 13.08
C GLN A 101 21.77 16.53 12.10
N ALA A 102 21.03 17.54 12.56
CA ALA A 102 20.92 18.82 11.88
C ALA A 102 22.15 19.69 12.18
N ARG A 103 22.69 20.38 11.17
CA ARG A 103 23.85 21.29 11.27
C ARG A 103 23.55 22.58 10.54
N ARG A 104 24.12 23.70 11.02
CA ARG A 104 24.20 24.95 10.26
C ARG A 104 25.42 24.85 9.34
N GLU A 105 25.20 24.32 8.15
CA GLU A 105 26.22 23.98 7.17
C GLU A 105 25.65 24.27 5.77
N VAL A 106 26.41 24.98 4.93
CA VAL A 106 25.97 25.33 3.58
C VAL A 106 26.09 24.13 2.65
N ALA A 107 24.99 23.76 1.99
CA ALA A 107 24.95 22.70 1.00
C ALA A 107 24.06 23.13 -0.18
N GLY A 108 24.68 23.48 -1.31
CA GLY A 108 23.97 24.09 -2.43
C GLY A 108 23.37 25.45 -2.04
N SER A 109 22.07 25.61 -2.23
CA SER A 109 21.28 26.78 -1.81
C SER A 109 20.85 26.75 -0.34
N SER A 110 20.97 25.60 0.34
CA SER A 110 20.53 25.42 1.73
C SER A 110 21.58 25.90 2.72
N GLN A 111 21.14 26.47 3.85
CA GLN A 111 22.02 26.90 4.96
C GLN A 111 22.13 25.86 6.08
N PHE A 112 21.42 24.74 5.94
CA PHE A 112 21.42 23.64 6.87
C PHE A 112 21.61 22.30 6.15
N THR A 113 22.23 21.35 6.84
CA THR A 113 22.21 19.94 6.47
C THR A 113 21.51 19.14 7.55
N SER A 114 20.83 18.06 7.19
CA SER A 114 20.24 17.13 8.17
C SER A 114 20.14 15.72 7.59
N GLY A 115 19.51 14.79 8.30
CA GLY A 115 19.29 13.43 7.85
C GLY A 115 17.80 13.09 7.69
N LYS A 116 17.51 12.28 6.67
CA LYS A 116 16.22 11.63 6.41
C LYS A 116 16.49 10.27 5.81
N LEU A 117 15.72 9.27 6.22
CA LEU A 117 15.78 7.91 5.68
C LEU A 117 14.41 7.24 5.70
N ASP A 118 14.19 6.31 4.76
CA ASP A 118 12.97 5.51 4.69
C ASP A 118 13.23 4.01 4.51
N SER A 119 12.20 3.20 4.69
CA SER A 119 12.22 1.76 4.41
C SER A 119 11.45 1.37 3.14
N TYR A 120 11.25 2.29 2.19
CA TYR A 120 10.49 2.04 0.96
C TYR A 120 11.10 0.86 0.19
N ASN A 121 10.25 -0.07 -0.27
CA ASN A 121 10.63 -1.35 -0.89
C ASN A 121 11.57 -2.25 -0.06
N LYS A 122 11.70 -2.02 1.25
CA LYS A 122 12.60 -2.77 2.14
C LYS A 122 11.89 -3.34 3.36
N VAL A 123 11.10 -2.55 4.06
CA VAL A 123 10.28 -3.00 5.19
C VAL A 123 8.91 -2.36 5.06
N GLN A 124 7.88 -3.20 5.00
CA GLN A 124 6.49 -2.80 4.86
C GLN A 124 5.69 -3.39 6.02
N VAL A 125 4.93 -2.57 6.71
CA VAL A 125 4.14 -2.93 7.88
C VAL A 125 2.65 -2.75 7.55
N GLN A 126 1.83 -3.71 7.94
CA GLN A 126 0.38 -3.59 7.86
C GLN A 126 -0.22 -4.06 9.19
N TYR A 127 -0.89 -3.15 9.89
CA TYR A 127 -1.49 -3.36 11.21
C TYR A 127 -0.46 -3.75 12.29
N GLY A 128 -0.95 -4.06 13.49
CA GLY A 128 -0.13 -4.45 14.64
C GLY A 128 0.11 -3.30 15.59
N MET A 129 1.13 -3.43 16.43
CA MET A 129 1.64 -2.35 17.27
C MET A 129 3.04 -1.97 16.82
N ILE A 130 3.22 -0.72 16.39
CA ILE A 130 4.52 -0.15 16.04
C ILE A 130 5.00 0.68 17.22
N GLU A 131 6.24 0.48 17.65
CA GLU A 131 6.88 1.17 18.77
C GLU A 131 8.19 1.81 18.29
N VAL A 132 8.37 3.10 18.55
CA VAL A 132 9.61 3.83 18.28
C VAL A 132 10.10 4.49 19.56
N ARG A 133 11.32 4.16 20.00
CA ARG A 133 11.98 4.85 21.12
C ARG A 133 13.00 5.83 20.58
N LEU A 134 12.80 7.12 20.85
CA LEU A 134 13.66 8.18 20.34
C LEU A 134 13.82 9.33 21.35
N ALA A 135 14.89 10.08 21.19
CA ALA A 135 15.14 11.35 21.86
C ALA A 135 15.23 12.49 20.83
N ALA A 136 14.31 13.44 20.90
CA ALA A 136 14.36 14.66 20.09
C ALA A 136 15.40 15.65 20.67
N PRO A 137 16.08 16.46 19.84
CA PRO A 137 16.93 17.54 20.34
C PRO A 137 16.08 18.65 20.98
N ASN A 138 16.73 19.65 21.57
CA ASN A 138 16.05 20.89 21.92
C ASN A 138 15.57 21.59 20.63
N VAL A 139 14.26 21.56 20.39
CA VAL A 139 13.73 21.95 19.09
C VAL A 139 13.68 23.46 18.88
N GLN A 140 13.58 24.25 19.96
CA GLN A 140 13.22 25.68 19.98
C GLN A 140 12.46 26.11 18.71
N THR A 141 12.82 27.25 18.11
CA THR A 141 12.31 27.60 16.80
C THR A 141 13.20 26.97 15.74
N GLY A 142 12.61 26.05 14.97
CA GLY A 142 13.13 25.64 13.67
C GLY A 142 13.64 24.21 13.56
N LEU A 143 13.71 23.38 14.60
CA LEU A 143 13.92 21.93 14.39
C LEU A 143 12.61 21.18 14.41
N TRP A 144 12.45 20.23 13.50
CA TRP A 144 11.24 19.44 13.32
C TRP A 144 11.59 17.94 13.18
N PRO A 145 11.77 17.22 14.29
CA PRO A 145 11.92 15.76 14.27
C PRO A 145 10.59 15.08 13.95
N ALA A 146 10.63 14.00 13.17
CA ALA A 146 9.48 13.19 12.84
C ALA A 146 9.80 11.68 12.79
N ALA A 147 8.85 10.88 13.26
CA ALA A 147 8.78 9.43 13.05
C ALA A 147 7.40 9.09 12.51
N TRP A 148 7.36 8.61 11.27
CA TRP A 148 6.14 8.57 10.48
C TRP A 148 6.18 7.45 9.45
N LEU A 149 5.05 7.24 8.78
CA LEU A 149 4.86 6.21 7.78
C LEU A 149 4.15 6.76 6.55
N LEU A 150 4.45 6.16 5.39
CA LEU A 150 3.76 6.45 4.13
C LEU A 150 3.30 5.16 3.46
N GLY A 151 2.16 5.17 2.77
CA GLY A 151 1.62 3.97 2.13
C GLY A 151 2.53 3.42 1.03
N THR A 152 2.48 2.12 0.76
CA THR A 152 3.34 1.47 -0.23
C THR A 152 2.81 1.54 -1.66
N THR A 153 1.54 1.92 -1.85
CA THR A 153 0.94 2.16 -3.17
C THR A 153 1.70 3.23 -3.96
N ALA A 154 1.66 3.11 -5.29
CA ALA A 154 2.25 4.06 -6.23
C ALA A 154 1.42 5.35 -6.40
N GLN A 155 0.22 5.41 -5.83
CA GLN A 155 -0.60 6.61 -5.88
C GLN A 155 0.13 7.81 -5.27
N ALA A 156 -0.15 9.00 -5.80
CA ALA A 156 0.38 10.23 -5.23
C ALA A 156 -0.14 10.46 -3.81
N TRP A 157 0.64 11.20 -3.02
CA TRP A 157 0.15 11.78 -1.78
C TRP A 157 -0.97 12.79 -2.08
N PRO A 158 -2.04 12.88 -1.25
CA PRO A 158 -2.28 12.18 0.01
C PRO A 158 -3.05 10.85 -0.16
N THR A 159 -3.30 10.41 -1.39
CA THR A 159 -4.12 9.22 -1.68
C THR A 159 -3.46 7.94 -1.16
N LYS A 160 -2.13 7.86 -1.20
CA LYS A 160 -1.40 6.74 -0.59
C LYS A 160 -1.46 6.68 0.94
N GLY A 161 -1.90 7.74 1.59
CA GLY A 161 -1.97 7.82 3.05
C GLY A 161 -0.63 8.10 3.73
N GLU A 162 -0.71 8.79 4.86
CA GLU A 162 0.38 9.18 5.74
C GLU A 162 -0.05 8.99 7.20
N ILE A 163 0.85 8.44 8.02
CA ILE A 163 0.62 8.24 9.46
C ILE A 163 1.81 8.79 10.23
N ASP A 164 1.61 9.89 10.93
CA ASP A 164 2.62 10.55 11.73
C ASP A 164 2.49 10.10 13.18
N MET A 165 3.38 9.19 13.62
CA MET A 165 3.38 8.70 15.00
C MET A 165 3.85 9.79 15.97
N MET A 166 4.78 10.62 15.51
CA MET A 166 5.38 11.68 16.30
C MET A 166 5.92 12.79 15.40
N GLU A 167 5.53 14.03 15.71
CA GLU A 167 6.15 15.26 15.22
C GLU A 167 6.30 16.28 16.35
N GLN A 168 7.42 17.01 16.37
CA GLN A 168 7.70 18.05 17.36
C GLN A 168 8.32 19.29 16.69
N GLY A 169 8.28 20.46 17.33
CA GLY A 169 8.78 21.73 16.76
C GLY A 169 7.69 22.69 16.25
N HIS A 170 6.43 22.33 16.48
CA HIS A 170 5.23 23.09 16.12
C HIS A 170 5.36 24.60 16.37
N LYS A 171 4.70 25.41 15.54
CA LYS A 171 4.51 26.84 15.75
C LYS A 171 4.04 27.19 17.16
N GLN A 172 4.45 28.38 17.62
CA GLN A 172 4.06 28.96 18.90
C GLN A 172 2.55 28.98 19.12
N ALA A 173 1.79 29.37 18.10
CA ALA A 173 0.34 29.38 18.18
C ALA A 173 -0.24 28.01 18.57
N SER A 174 0.31 26.91 18.04
CA SER A 174 -0.20 25.56 18.30
C SER A 174 0.07 25.10 19.74
N TRP A 175 1.33 25.17 20.19
CA TRP A 175 1.68 24.67 21.52
C TRP A 175 1.17 25.58 22.64
N SER A 176 1.09 26.90 22.41
CA SER A 176 0.52 27.84 23.40
C SER A 176 -0.99 27.68 23.55
N ALA A 177 -1.73 27.44 22.45
CA ALA A 177 -3.16 27.15 22.50
C ALA A 177 -3.46 25.85 23.29
N ALA A 178 -2.55 24.89 23.27
CA ALA A 178 -2.62 23.68 24.09
C ALA A 178 -2.16 23.86 25.55
N GLY A 179 -1.69 25.05 25.93
CA GLY A 179 -1.18 25.34 27.27
C GLY A 179 0.22 24.78 27.54
N ALA A 180 0.97 24.37 26.51
CA ALA A 180 2.35 23.93 26.69
C ALA A 180 3.28 25.14 26.94
N PRO A 181 4.29 25.02 27.81
CA PRO A 181 5.21 26.13 28.09
C PRO A 181 6.25 26.36 26.98
N SER A 182 6.49 25.38 26.11
CA SER A 182 7.39 25.50 24.97
C SER A 182 7.13 24.41 23.93
N ALA A 183 7.72 24.54 22.73
CA ALA A 183 7.74 23.48 21.72
C ALA A 183 8.38 22.17 22.23
N ASN A 184 9.29 22.23 23.20
CA ASN A 184 9.90 21.03 23.79
C ASN A 184 8.95 20.23 24.69
N ASN A 185 7.81 20.81 25.06
CA ASN A 185 6.79 20.16 25.89
C ASN A 185 5.58 19.69 25.05
N PHE A 186 5.60 19.90 23.75
CA PHE A 186 4.47 19.65 22.88
C PHE A 186 4.87 18.73 21.74
N VAL A 187 4.14 17.62 21.59
CA VAL A 187 4.36 16.64 20.54
C VAL A 187 3.02 16.24 19.93
N GLY A 188 2.97 16.16 18.62
CA GLY A 188 1.79 15.85 17.83
C GLY A 188 1.89 14.50 17.14
N SER A 189 0.75 14.00 16.71
CA SER A 189 0.57 12.90 15.77
C SER A 189 -0.49 13.31 14.77
N ASN A 190 -0.53 12.62 13.63
CA ASN A 190 -1.49 12.93 12.59
C ASN A 190 -1.75 11.72 11.68
N VAL A 191 -2.87 11.76 10.98
CA VAL A 191 -3.18 10.85 9.88
C VAL A 191 -3.68 11.71 8.73
N ILE A 192 -3.06 11.54 7.56
CA ILE A 192 -3.42 12.29 6.35
C ILE A 192 -3.83 11.31 5.26
N THR A 193 -5.02 11.53 4.70
CA THR A 193 -5.52 10.73 3.57
C THR A 193 -6.22 11.65 2.56
N TYR A 194 -6.34 11.18 1.31
CA TYR A 194 -7.21 11.84 0.35
C TYR A 194 -8.68 11.74 0.80
N GLN A 195 -9.37 12.87 0.83
CA GLN A 195 -10.83 12.91 0.95
C GLN A 195 -11.39 13.94 -0.01
N LYS A 196 -12.39 13.55 -0.82
CA LYS A 196 -13.00 14.48 -1.78
C LYS A 196 -13.56 15.74 -1.11
N ALA A 197 -14.09 15.60 0.11
CA ALA A 197 -14.61 16.72 0.89
C ALA A 197 -13.53 17.73 1.34
N ALA A 198 -12.26 17.33 1.36
CA ALA A 198 -11.13 18.19 1.70
C ALA A 198 -10.60 18.98 0.48
N CYS A 199 -11.08 18.68 -0.74
CA CYS A 199 -10.74 19.43 -1.95
C CYS A 199 -11.38 20.84 -1.93
N VAL A 200 -10.72 21.80 -1.30
CA VAL A 200 -11.16 23.19 -1.20
C VAL A 200 -10.05 24.13 -1.65
N THR A 201 -10.38 25.38 -1.97
CA THR A 201 -9.37 26.40 -2.31
C THR A 201 -8.34 26.53 -1.19
N GLY A 202 -7.05 26.41 -1.53
CA GLY A 202 -5.93 26.36 -0.58
C GLY A 202 -5.59 24.97 -0.06
N ASN A 203 -6.34 23.94 -0.44
CA ASN A 203 -6.04 22.53 -0.20
C ASN A 203 -6.32 21.69 -1.45
N GLU A 204 -5.69 22.06 -2.56
CA GLU A 204 -5.88 21.43 -3.87
C GLU A 204 -5.43 19.97 -3.90
N SER A 205 -4.56 19.56 -2.97
CA SER A 205 -4.17 18.16 -2.78
C SER A 205 -5.29 17.29 -2.19
N CYS A 206 -6.35 17.92 -1.66
CA CYS A 206 -7.45 17.26 -0.95
C CYS A 206 -6.98 16.45 0.27
N ALA A 207 -5.89 16.89 0.92
CA ALA A 207 -5.37 16.26 2.11
C ALA A 207 -6.31 16.50 3.29
N ALA A 208 -6.97 15.44 3.76
CA ALA A 208 -7.71 15.46 5.01
C ALA A 208 -6.78 15.03 6.13
N SER A 209 -6.42 15.99 6.97
CA SER A 209 -5.60 15.77 8.16
C SER A 209 -6.50 15.70 9.40
N THR A 210 -6.33 14.64 10.20
CA THR A 210 -7.10 14.44 11.43
C THR A 210 -6.79 15.47 12.51
N SER A 211 -5.60 16.08 12.50
CA SER A 211 -5.21 17.12 13.46
C SER A 211 -6.05 18.41 13.38
N TRP A 212 -6.75 18.64 12.27
CA TRP A 212 -7.71 19.76 12.14
C TRP A 212 -9.06 19.50 12.81
N GLN A 213 -9.38 18.24 13.13
CA GLN A 213 -10.72 17.83 13.55
C GLN A 213 -10.80 17.44 15.03
N THR A 214 -9.66 17.06 15.63
CA THR A 214 -9.59 16.57 17.01
C THR A 214 -8.25 16.94 17.63
N LYS A 215 -8.18 16.90 18.96
CA LYS A 215 -6.91 16.84 19.68
C LYS A 215 -6.09 15.66 19.13
N SER A 216 -4.83 15.93 18.81
CA SER A 216 -3.88 14.95 18.25
C SER A 216 -2.48 15.06 18.87
N TYR A 217 -2.38 15.53 20.11
CA TYR A 217 -1.13 15.91 20.76
C TYR A 217 -1.06 15.51 22.23
N TYR A 218 0.17 15.49 22.76
CA TYR A 218 0.45 15.39 24.19
C TYR A 218 1.25 16.60 24.67
N VAL A 219 0.86 17.13 25.84
CA VAL A 219 1.58 18.21 26.54
C VAL A 219 2.31 17.60 27.73
N ALA A 220 3.63 17.51 27.62
CA ALA A 220 4.48 16.94 28.64
C ALA A 220 4.69 17.93 29.80
N PRO A 221 4.58 17.48 31.07
CA PRO A 221 4.80 18.34 32.24
C PRO A 221 6.25 18.79 32.37
N SER A 222 7.19 18.04 31.77
CA SER A 222 8.61 18.39 31.65
C SER A 222 9.04 18.31 30.18
N SER A 223 10.12 19.03 29.85
CA SER A 223 10.69 19.02 28.49
C SER A 223 10.96 17.57 28.01
N LEU A 224 10.57 17.28 26.77
CA LEU A 224 10.87 16.03 26.07
C LEU A 224 12.26 16.06 25.42
N ALA A 225 12.89 17.23 25.31
CA ALA A 225 14.20 17.38 24.67
C ALA A 225 15.31 16.60 25.39
N ASN A 226 16.20 15.99 24.59
CA ASN A 226 17.42 15.29 25.00
C ASN A 226 17.22 14.15 26.00
N ARG A 227 16.07 13.46 25.93
CA ARG A 227 15.81 12.22 26.67
C ARG A 227 14.98 11.28 25.82
N PHE A 228 15.11 9.98 26.08
CA PHE A 228 14.33 8.99 25.36
C PHE A 228 12.87 8.96 25.83
N VAL A 229 11.99 8.87 24.83
CA VAL A 229 10.55 8.71 24.98
C VAL A 229 10.09 7.69 23.94
N THR A 230 9.08 6.89 24.27
CA THR A 230 8.56 5.86 23.37
C THR A 230 7.22 6.30 22.79
N TYR A 231 7.07 6.16 21.48
CA TYR A 231 5.85 6.47 20.73
C TYR A 231 5.27 5.18 20.16
N ARG A 232 3.96 4.98 20.31
CA ARG A 232 3.30 3.77 19.84
C ARG A 232 2.11 4.09 18.94
N LEU A 233 1.95 3.24 17.94
CA LEU A 233 0.78 3.16 17.09
C LEU A 233 0.19 1.77 17.20
N TYR A 234 -1.04 1.70 17.68
CA TYR A 234 -1.86 0.50 17.66
C TYR A 234 -2.77 0.61 16.44
N TRP A 235 -2.68 -0.33 15.51
CA TRP A 235 -3.36 -0.22 14.23
C TRP A 235 -4.00 -1.55 13.83
N THR A 236 -5.29 -1.47 13.51
CA THR A 236 -6.11 -2.57 13.00
C THR A 236 -6.77 -2.15 11.69
N GLU A 237 -7.48 -3.07 11.03
CA GLU A 237 -8.29 -2.78 9.85
C GLU A 237 -9.39 -1.74 10.06
N THR A 238 -9.77 -1.42 11.31
CA THR A 238 -10.91 -0.54 11.63
C THR A 238 -10.58 0.64 12.52
N GLN A 239 -9.51 0.57 13.32
CA GLN A 239 -9.16 1.60 14.29
C GLN A 239 -7.65 1.79 14.46
N MET A 240 -7.27 3.00 14.87
CA MET A 240 -5.91 3.39 15.25
C MET A 240 -5.90 4.08 16.61
N ARG A 241 -4.85 3.88 17.39
CA ARG A 241 -4.60 4.60 18.64
C ARG A 241 -3.14 4.99 18.71
N PHE A 242 -2.90 6.26 19.07
CA PHE A 242 -1.57 6.85 19.18
C PHE A 242 -1.28 7.18 20.62
N THR A 243 -0.15 6.70 21.12
CA THR A 243 0.26 6.94 22.50
C THR A 243 1.72 7.37 22.59
N ILE A 244 2.03 8.01 23.70
CA ILE A 244 3.37 8.30 24.16
C ILE A 244 3.59 7.66 25.53
N VAL A 245 4.71 6.98 25.72
CA VAL A 245 5.14 6.48 27.03
C VAL A 245 6.16 7.46 27.58
N ASP A 246 5.71 8.33 28.47
CA ASP A 246 6.50 9.36 29.12
C ASP A 246 6.73 8.98 30.59
N ASN A 247 8.00 8.83 31.00
CA ASN A 247 8.39 8.38 32.35
C ASN A 247 7.69 7.06 32.79
N GLY A 248 7.53 6.13 31.84
CA GLY A 248 6.92 4.82 32.09
C GLY A 248 5.39 4.82 32.15
N VAL A 249 4.74 5.97 31.96
CA VAL A 249 3.28 6.08 31.88
C VAL A 249 2.87 6.30 30.43
N GLU A 250 1.90 5.52 29.98
CA GLU A 250 1.35 5.62 28.64
C GLU A 250 0.19 6.62 28.59
N HIS A 251 0.25 7.55 27.65
CA HIS A 251 -0.72 8.63 27.45
C HIS A 251 -1.25 8.63 26.03
N ASP A 252 -2.58 8.79 25.89
CA ASP A 252 -3.22 8.94 24.59
C ASP A 252 -3.02 10.36 24.02
N MET A 253 -2.65 10.44 22.74
CA MET A 253 -2.56 11.72 22.01
C MET A 253 -3.94 12.20 21.51
N TYR A 254 -4.86 11.26 21.28
CA TYR A 254 -6.24 11.53 20.89
C TYR A 254 -7.21 11.27 22.05
N ASN A 255 -8.38 11.91 22.03
CA ASN A 255 -9.41 11.69 23.05
C ASN A 255 -10.04 10.29 22.98
N ALA A 256 -9.99 9.65 21.81
CA ALA A 256 -10.47 8.31 21.54
C ALA A 256 -9.69 7.73 20.34
N PRO A 257 -9.69 6.40 20.15
CA PRO A 257 -9.17 5.80 18.92
C PRO A 257 -9.80 6.40 17.66
N LEU A 258 -8.97 6.57 16.64
CA LEU A 258 -9.39 7.03 15.32
C LEU A 258 -9.98 5.88 14.51
N PRO A 259 -11.06 6.10 13.74
CA PRO A 259 -11.51 5.11 12.77
C PRO A 259 -10.57 5.05 11.56
N VAL A 260 -10.40 3.86 11.00
CA VAL A 260 -9.81 3.68 9.66
C VAL A 260 -10.89 3.98 8.62
N ASN A 261 -10.82 5.16 8.01
CA ASN A 261 -11.85 5.72 7.13
C ASN A 261 -11.40 5.86 5.65
N SER A 262 -10.28 5.23 5.29
CA SER A 262 -9.74 5.22 3.95
C SER A 262 -9.14 3.85 3.63
N THR A 263 -9.30 3.39 2.39
CA THR A 263 -8.66 2.16 1.90
C THR A 263 -7.14 2.26 1.93
N ALA A 264 -6.57 3.46 1.87
CA ALA A 264 -5.14 3.68 2.01
C ALA A 264 -4.63 3.15 3.35
N LEU A 265 -5.36 3.43 4.44
CA LEU A 265 -5.05 2.98 5.82
C LEU A 265 -5.34 1.48 6.06
N GLN A 266 -5.81 0.77 5.04
CA GLN A 266 -5.96 -0.68 5.05
C GLN A 266 -4.85 -1.36 4.23
N ALA A 267 -3.99 -0.59 3.56
CA ALA A 267 -2.83 -1.07 2.82
C ALA A 267 -1.55 -1.06 3.69
N PRO A 268 -0.46 -1.75 3.27
CA PRO A 268 0.83 -1.66 3.94
C PRO A 268 1.47 -0.26 3.83
N PHE A 269 2.30 0.07 4.82
CA PHE A 269 3.06 1.32 4.93
C PHE A 269 4.56 1.03 5.12
N TYR A 270 5.41 1.94 4.70
CA TYR A 270 6.85 1.93 5.01
C TYR A 270 7.19 3.04 6.01
N LEU A 271 8.30 2.89 6.72
CA LEU A 271 8.73 3.76 7.81
C LEU A 271 9.61 4.91 7.30
N LEU A 272 9.51 6.08 7.92
CA LEU A 272 10.35 7.25 7.69
C LEU A 272 10.81 7.86 9.01
N LEU A 273 12.06 8.31 9.04
CA LEU A 273 12.69 9.01 10.16
C LEU A 273 13.46 10.21 9.62
N ASN A 274 13.21 11.41 10.15
CA ASN A 274 13.95 12.62 9.77
C ASN A 274 13.98 13.68 10.87
N LEU A 275 14.89 14.64 10.70
CA LEU A 275 14.98 15.86 11.48
C LEU A 275 15.01 17.05 10.51
N ALA A 276 13.85 17.61 10.17
CA ALA A 276 13.74 18.78 9.30
C ALA A 276 14.21 20.06 10.02
N VAL A 277 14.49 21.11 9.23
CA VAL A 277 14.84 22.45 9.72
C VAL A 277 13.94 23.50 9.06
N GLY A 278 13.18 24.25 9.86
CA GLY A 278 12.32 25.33 9.39
C GLY A 278 11.01 24.83 8.80
N GLY A 279 10.56 25.47 7.72
CA GLY A 279 9.34 25.11 7.01
C GLY A 279 8.04 25.57 7.66
N ASN A 280 6.95 25.29 6.96
CA ASN A 280 5.58 25.73 7.27
C ASN A 280 5.04 25.20 8.60
N PHE A 281 5.65 24.14 9.14
CA PHE A 281 5.32 23.53 10.42
C PHE A 281 5.87 24.28 11.64
N THR A 282 6.98 25.01 11.45
CA THR A 282 7.66 25.78 12.50
C THR A 282 7.45 27.29 12.31
N ASP A 283 7.93 28.12 13.23
CA ASP A 283 7.94 29.58 13.07
C ASP A 283 9.16 30.10 12.26
N ALA A 284 10.00 29.20 11.72
CA ALA A 284 11.17 29.55 10.92
C ALA A 284 10.94 29.33 9.41
N ALA A 285 10.49 30.38 8.73
CA ALA A 285 10.39 30.40 7.26
C ALA A 285 11.72 30.78 6.58
N THR A 286 12.70 31.27 7.33
CA THR A 286 14.02 31.69 6.82
C THR A 286 15.14 31.24 7.75
N PRO A 287 16.38 31.07 7.25
CA PRO A 287 17.50 30.59 8.06
C PRO A 287 17.89 31.47 9.26
N ALA A 288 17.55 32.76 9.21
CA ALA A 288 17.80 33.71 10.29
C ALA A 288 16.83 33.54 11.47
N GLN A 289 15.67 32.90 11.26
CA GLN A 289 14.66 32.65 12.29
C GLN A 289 14.91 31.36 13.08
N VAL A 290 15.83 30.50 12.63
CA VAL A 290 16.20 29.28 13.34
C VAL A 290 17.03 29.62 14.57
N THR A 291 16.45 29.43 15.75
CA THR A 291 17.09 29.68 17.07
C THR A 291 17.49 28.40 17.79
N ALA A 292 17.01 27.24 17.33
CA ALA A 292 17.38 25.95 17.87
C ALA A 292 18.91 25.76 17.96
N PRO A 293 19.43 25.22 19.07
CA PRO A 293 20.85 24.93 19.20
C PRO A 293 21.32 23.93 18.13
N LEU A 294 22.36 24.28 17.39
CA LEU A 294 22.98 23.44 16.36
C LEU A 294 24.46 23.17 16.68
N PRO A 295 24.99 21.95 16.43
CA PRO A 295 24.26 20.81 15.87
C PRO A 295 23.20 20.24 16.84
N GLY A 296 22.04 19.91 16.30
CA GLY A 296 20.94 19.26 17.01
C GLY A 296 20.82 17.82 16.55
N THR A 297 20.75 16.86 17.47
CA THR A 297 20.72 15.43 17.13
C THR A 297 19.45 14.78 17.65
N MET A 298 18.68 14.16 16.75
CA MET A 298 17.65 13.18 17.09
C MET A 298 18.30 11.79 17.20
N TYR A 299 18.08 11.10 18.32
CA TYR A 299 18.55 9.74 18.53
C TYR A 299 17.38 8.76 18.45
N VAL A 300 17.47 7.71 17.65
CA VAL A 300 16.48 6.61 17.60
C VAL A 300 17.16 5.35 18.11
N ASP A 301 16.70 4.86 19.26
CA ASP A 301 17.22 3.66 19.91
C ASP A 301 16.71 2.41 19.20
N TYR A 302 15.41 2.33 18.95
CA TYR A 302 14.84 1.24 18.16
C TYR A 302 13.54 1.62 17.45
N VAL A 303 13.22 0.82 16.45
CA VAL A 303 11.88 0.65 15.88
C VAL A 303 11.50 -0.82 16.03
N ARG A 304 10.32 -1.11 16.58
CA ARG A 304 9.81 -2.47 16.78
C ARG A 304 8.37 -2.59 16.30
N VAL A 305 8.04 -3.74 15.74
CA VAL A 305 6.69 -4.04 15.26
C VAL A 305 6.23 -5.35 15.87
N TYR A 306 5.06 -5.33 16.50
CA TYR A 306 4.48 -6.46 17.22
C TYR A 306 3.11 -6.81 16.67
N GLN A 307 2.69 -8.05 16.92
CA GLN A 307 1.29 -8.41 16.75
C GLN A 307 0.39 -7.68 17.76
N LEU A 308 -0.84 -7.41 17.33
CA LEU A 308 -1.90 -6.80 18.12
C LEU A 308 -3.14 -7.70 18.05
N ASP A 309 -3.47 -8.41 19.13
CA ASP A 309 -4.53 -9.43 19.14
C ASP A 309 -4.38 -10.46 17.99
N GLY A 310 -3.14 -10.85 17.70
CA GLY A 310 -2.80 -11.77 16.60
C GLY A 310 -2.86 -11.15 15.20
N LYS A 311 -3.19 -9.85 15.07
CA LYS A 311 -3.12 -9.08 13.82
C LYS A 311 -1.74 -8.43 13.66
N GLY A 312 -1.40 -8.05 12.44
CA GLY A 312 -0.13 -7.40 12.11
C GLY A 312 0.73 -8.28 11.21
N THR A 313 1.30 -7.68 10.16
CA THR A 313 2.23 -8.34 9.25
C THR A 313 3.39 -7.41 8.90
N VAL A 314 4.57 -8.01 8.68
CA VAL A 314 5.73 -7.31 8.14
C VAL A 314 6.20 -8.06 6.90
N LYS A 315 6.39 -7.33 5.81
CA LYS A 315 6.97 -7.84 4.56
C LYS A 315 8.32 -7.18 4.33
N LEU A 316 9.32 -8.00 4.01
CA LEU A 316 10.68 -7.54 3.74
C LEU A 316 10.95 -7.52 2.23
N GLY A 317 11.65 -6.51 1.76
CA GLY A 317 11.99 -6.31 0.35
C GLY A 317 10.81 -5.90 -0.54
N ASN A 318 11.08 -5.87 -1.84
CA ASN A 318 10.05 -5.71 -2.87
C ASN A 318 9.35 -7.06 -3.08
N GLN A 319 8.05 -7.12 -2.82
CA GLN A 319 7.23 -8.33 -2.90
C GLN A 319 6.31 -8.34 -4.12
N ILE A 320 6.55 -7.47 -5.10
CA ILE A 320 5.80 -7.49 -6.36
C ILE A 320 6.14 -8.79 -7.09
N VAL A 321 5.16 -9.68 -7.19
CA VAL A 321 5.29 -10.95 -7.90
C VAL A 321 5.06 -10.68 -9.39
N PRO A 322 5.93 -11.20 -10.29
CA PRO A 322 5.70 -11.11 -11.72
C PRO A 322 4.33 -11.67 -12.12
N GLU A 323 3.51 -10.83 -12.75
CA GLU A 323 2.22 -11.21 -13.32
C GLU A 323 2.42 -12.26 -14.42
N THR A 324 1.40 -13.09 -14.69
CA THR A 324 1.51 -14.19 -15.67
C THR A 324 0.22 -14.44 -16.45
N GLY A 325 0.33 -15.10 -17.61
CA GLY A 325 -0.81 -15.45 -18.45
C GLY A 325 -1.43 -14.21 -19.08
N LYS A 326 -2.71 -13.94 -18.79
CA LYS A 326 -3.39 -12.74 -19.28
C LYS A 326 -3.68 -11.77 -18.13
N PHE A 327 -3.39 -10.49 -18.34
CA PHE A 327 -3.70 -9.44 -17.38
C PHE A 327 -4.66 -8.43 -18.01
N GLY A 328 -5.85 -8.31 -17.43
CA GLY A 328 -6.88 -7.38 -17.91
C GLY A 328 -6.67 -5.99 -17.34
N VAL A 329 -6.36 -5.01 -18.18
CA VAL A 329 -6.27 -3.60 -17.75
C VAL A 329 -7.66 -2.97 -17.75
N PHE A 330 -8.46 -3.27 -18.76
CA PHE A 330 -9.87 -2.88 -18.85
C PHE A 330 -10.61 -3.84 -19.78
N THR A 331 -11.38 -4.77 -19.21
CA THR A 331 -12.18 -5.75 -19.95
C THR A 331 -13.29 -6.28 -19.03
N ASP A 332 -14.44 -6.61 -19.63
CA ASP A 332 -15.59 -7.17 -18.93
C ASP A 332 -15.62 -8.70 -19.05
N ASN A 333 -15.59 -9.24 -20.27
CA ASN A 333 -15.83 -10.66 -20.53
C ASN A 333 -14.58 -11.43 -20.96
N THR A 334 -13.48 -10.76 -21.34
CA THR A 334 -12.24 -11.48 -21.68
C THR A 334 -11.70 -12.19 -20.45
N ALA A 335 -11.54 -13.52 -20.57
CA ALA A 335 -10.95 -14.33 -19.52
C ALA A 335 -9.48 -13.97 -19.31
N VAL A 336 -9.14 -13.59 -18.07
CA VAL A 336 -7.81 -13.13 -17.65
C VAL A 336 -7.39 -13.79 -16.35
N THR A 337 -6.09 -13.95 -16.13
CA THR A 337 -5.50 -14.49 -14.89
C THR A 337 -5.71 -13.52 -13.73
N ASN A 338 -5.48 -12.24 -13.98
CA ASN A 338 -5.59 -11.15 -13.02
C ASN A 338 -6.11 -9.91 -13.76
N LYS A 339 -6.70 -8.95 -13.03
CA LYS A 339 -7.20 -7.71 -13.65
C LYS A 339 -7.23 -6.52 -12.73
N LEU A 340 -7.17 -5.36 -13.35
CA LEU A 340 -7.53 -4.10 -12.74
C LEU A 340 -9.05 -3.89 -12.75
N VAL A 341 -9.53 -3.18 -11.75
CA VAL A 341 -10.92 -2.78 -11.59
C VAL A 341 -10.93 -1.28 -11.37
N ALA A 342 -11.51 -0.55 -12.32
CA ALA A 342 -11.58 0.90 -12.27
C ALA A 342 -12.24 1.40 -10.97
N GLY A 343 -11.66 2.41 -10.35
CA GLY A 343 -12.06 2.96 -9.05
C GLY A 343 -11.67 2.11 -7.84
N THR A 344 -11.19 0.88 -8.04
CA THR A 344 -10.78 -0.04 -6.96
C THR A 344 -9.27 -0.26 -6.97
N SER A 345 -8.72 -0.84 -8.04
CA SER A 345 -7.29 -1.12 -8.21
C SER A 345 -6.64 -0.33 -9.34
N SER A 346 -7.42 0.44 -10.10
CA SER A 346 -6.92 1.41 -11.07
C SER A 346 -7.78 2.66 -11.11
N ASP A 347 -7.21 3.73 -11.66
CA ASP A 347 -7.90 4.99 -11.92
C ASP A 347 -7.78 5.35 -13.41
N ILE A 348 -8.86 5.89 -13.97
CA ILE A 348 -8.92 6.33 -15.36
C ILE A 348 -8.79 7.86 -15.39
N TYR A 349 -7.75 8.35 -16.04
CA TYR A 349 -7.45 9.78 -16.10
C TYR A 349 -7.77 10.37 -17.46
N LEU A 350 -8.40 11.53 -17.40
CA LEU A 350 -8.57 12.46 -18.53
C LEU A 350 -7.59 13.61 -18.33
N TRP A 351 -6.59 13.74 -19.20
CA TRP A 351 -5.51 14.72 -18.97
C TRP A 351 -5.81 16.11 -19.52
N ASN A 352 -6.74 16.23 -20.47
CA ASN A 352 -7.18 17.52 -21.00
C ASN A 352 -8.70 17.66 -20.98
N SER A 353 -9.24 18.07 -19.82
CA SER A 353 -10.67 18.34 -19.66
C SER A 353 -11.17 19.59 -20.41
N ALA A 354 -10.26 20.42 -20.93
CA ALA A 354 -10.63 21.58 -21.75
C ALA A 354 -10.97 21.20 -23.20
N SER A 355 -10.48 20.06 -23.69
CA SER A 355 -10.72 19.58 -25.06
C SER A 355 -11.54 18.29 -25.12
N MET A 356 -11.89 17.72 -23.97
CA MET A 356 -12.56 16.43 -23.87
C MET A 356 -13.70 16.42 -22.85
N ALA A 357 -14.75 15.66 -23.14
CA ALA A 357 -15.88 15.39 -22.28
C ALA A 357 -16.25 13.89 -22.31
N ALA A 358 -17.22 13.48 -21.49
CA ALA A 358 -17.76 12.12 -21.54
C ALA A 358 -18.41 11.84 -22.91
N GLY A 359 -18.12 10.68 -23.49
CA GLY A 359 -18.72 10.17 -24.72
C GLY A 359 -19.94 9.28 -24.44
N ASN A 360 -20.58 8.81 -25.50
CA ASN A 360 -21.75 7.93 -25.44
C ASN A 360 -21.70 6.78 -26.47
N ILE A 361 -20.51 6.46 -26.97
CA ILE A 361 -20.30 5.24 -27.75
C ILE A 361 -20.63 4.04 -26.87
N ALA A 362 -21.30 3.03 -27.44
CA ALA A 362 -21.62 1.81 -26.72
C ALA A 362 -20.37 0.91 -26.61
N PRO A 363 -20.22 0.16 -25.49
CA PRO A 363 -19.13 -0.78 -25.30
C PRO A 363 -18.99 -1.79 -26.42
N TYR A 364 -17.77 -2.25 -26.66
CA TYR A 364 -17.55 -3.34 -27.61
C TYR A 364 -18.05 -4.67 -27.01
N GLU A 365 -17.78 -4.88 -25.72
CA GLU A 365 -18.29 -6.01 -24.97
C GLU A 365 -18.83 -5.58 -23.60
N GLY A 366 -19.59 -6.47 -22.97
CA GLY A 366 -20.04 -6.27 -21.59
C GLY A 366 -20.90 -5.02 -21.42
N SER A 367 -20.63 -4.28 -20.36
CA SER A 367 -21.42 -3.11 -19.94
C SER A 367 -20.59 -1.83 -19.84
N ASN A 368 -19.26 -1.91 -19.93
CA ASN A 368 -18.36 -0.79 -19.66
C ASN A 368 -17.39 -0.56 -20.82
N ASP A 369 -17.14 0.70 -21.13
CA ASP A 369 -16.06 1.16 -22.00
C ASP A 369 -15.50 2.48 -21.50
N ILE A 370 -14.43 2.95 -22.15
CA ILE A 370 -13.88 4.29 -21.95
C ILE A 370 -14.29 5.13 -23.14
N ALA A 371 -15.46 5.79 -23.06
CA ALA A 371 -15.99 6.65 -24.12
C ALA A 371 -15.72 8.14 -23.83
N TRP A 372 -15.10 8.83 -24.79
CA TRP A 372 -14.82 10.26 -24.73
C TRP A 372 -15.26 11.01 -25.98
N ALA A 373 -15.68 12.26 -25.79
CA ALA A 373 -15.98 13.22 -26.84
C ALA A 373 -14.89 14.29 -26.90
N TYR A 374 -14.22 14.44 -28.04
CA TYR A 374 -13.31 15.54 -28.33
C TYR A 374 -14.09 16.75 -28.86
N THR A 375 -14.02 17.86 -28.13
CA THR A 375 -14.93 19.01 -28.28
C THR A 375 -14.24 20.29 -28.73
N ALA A 376 -12.90 20.37 -28.71
CA ALA A 376 -12.15 21.59 -29.02
C ALA A 376 -11.11 21.38 -30.12
N PRO A 377 -11.48 21.53 -31.41
CA PRO A 377 -10.54 21.43 -32.53
C PRO A 377 -9.28 22.26 -32.36
N GLY A 378 -8.14 21.70 -32.79
CA GLY A 378 -6.81 22.34 -32.66
C GLY A 378 -6.16 22.16 -31.29
N GLN A 379 -6.83 21.51 -30.32
CA GLN A 379 -6.27 21.14 -29.03
C GLN A 379 -5.81 19.68 -28.99
N TRP A 380 -4.89 19.38 -28.08
CA TRP A 380 -4.43 18.01 -27.83
C TRP A 380 -5.45 17.23 -26.99
N PHE A 381 -5.45 15.90 -27.09
CA PHE A 381 -6.32 15.04 -26.29
C PHE A 381 -5.48 13.90 -25.70
N GLY A 382 -5.87 13.39 -24.54
CA GLY A 382 -5.18 12.25 -23.94
C GLY A 382 -5.71 11.84 -22.57
N GLY A 383 -5.37 10.62 -22.20
CA GLY A 383 -5.74 9.99 -20.95
C GLY A 383 -5.09 8.63 -20.81
N GLY A 384 -5.41 7.92 -19.73
CA GLY A 384 -4.85 6.61 -19.49
C GLY A 384 -5.44 5.92 -18.27
N ILE A 385 -4.96 4.71 -18.04
CA ILE A 385 -5.31 3.85 -16.91
C ILE A 385 -4.04 3.65 -16.10
N GLN A 386 -4.07 4.14 -14.86
CA GLN A 386 -2.98 3.97 -13.90
C GLN A 386 -3.40 2.93 -12.87
N SER A 387 -2.54 1.94 -12.61
CA SER A 387 -2.75 1.02 -11.52
C SER A 387 -2.46 1.72 -10.19
N ARG A 388 -3.23 1.41 -9.15
CA ARG A 388 -2.97 1.94 -7.81
C ARG A 388 -1.77 1.26 -7.15
N ASP A 389 -1.57 -0.01 -7.46
CA ASP A 389 -0.40 -0.77 -7.06
C ASP A 389 0.58 -0.91 -8.22
N ILE A 390 1.84 -1.16 -7.89
CA ILE A 390 2.88 -1.41 -8.88
C ILE A 390 2.78 -2.87 -9.33
N HIS A 391 2.83 -3.11 -10.64
CA HIS A 391 2.85 -4.46 -11.21
C HIS A 391 4.18 -4.79 -11.86
N ASP A 392 4.64 -6.03 -11.64
CA ASP A 392 5.77 -6.61 -12.34
C ASP A 392 5.26 -7.36 -13.58
N MET A 393 5.38 -6.72 -14.73
CA MET A 393 4.96 -7.22 -16.03
C MET A 393 6.13 -7.86 -16.80
N THR A 394 7.25 -8.19 -16.15
CA THR A 394 8.47 -8.70 -16.84
C THR A 394 8.22 -9.97 -17.66
N ASN A 395 7.34 -10.86 -17.19
CA ASN A 395 6.95 -12.07 -17.92
C ASN A 395 6.24 -11.78 -19.26
N PHE A 396 5.70 -10.57 -19.44
CA PHE A 396 5.03 -10.17 -20.67
C PHE A 396 5.99 -9.64 -21.72
N ARG A 397 7.30 -9.51 -21.44
CA ARG A 397 8.29 -8.91 -22.37
C ARG A 397 8.25 -9.51 -23.79
N ASN A 398 8.00 -10.81 -23.90
CA ASN A 398 7.92 -11.53 -25.18
C ASN A 398 6.46 -11.75 -25.64
N GLY A 399 5.50 -11.22 -24.91
CA GLY A 399 4.08 -11.28 -25.19
C GLY A 399 3.59 -10.09 -26.00
N LYS A 400 2.28 -9.81 -25.86
CA LYS A 400 1.57 -8.77 -26.59
C LYS A 400 0.57 -8.05 -25.68
N MET A 401 0.27 -6.81 -26.00
CA MET A 401 -0.89 -6.10 -25.47
C MET A 401 -1.86 -5.83 -26.61
N SER A 402 -3.12 -6.19 -26.42
CA SER A 402 -4.21 -5.88 -27.35
C SER A 402 -5.19 -4.91 -26.71
N PHE A 403 -5.78 -4.07 -27.55
CA PHE A 403 -6.91 -3.23 -27.18
C PHE A 403 -7.84 -3.07 -28.38
N ARG A 404 -9.10 -2.77 -28.10
CA ARG A 404 -10.08 -2.37 -29.11
C ARG A 404 -10.31 -0.88 -29.02
N ILE A 405 -10.53 -0.26 -30.17
CA ILE A 405 -10.84 1.16 -30.27
C ILE A 405 -11.84 1.41 -31.40
N LYS A 406 -12.83 2.28 -31.15
CA LYS A 406 -13.69 2.88 -32.18
C LYS A 406 -13.32 4.35 -32.28
N ILE A 407 -12.66 4.74 -33.37
CA ILE A 407 -12.15 6.10 -33.59
C ILE A 407 -12.16 6.42 -35.09
N PRO A 408 -12.44 7.67 -35.53
CA PRO A 408 -12.42 8.01 -36.95
C PRO A 408 -11.07 7.70 -37.61
N ALA A 409 -11.13 7.17 -38.84
CA ALA A 409 -9.95 6.73 -39.58
C ALA A 409 -8.89 7.83 -39.74
N ASN A 410 -9.32 9.08 -39.91
CA ASN A 410 -8.49 10.25 -40.12
C ASN A 410 -7.86 10.84 -38.84
N VAL A 411 -8.11 10.27 -37.65
CA VAL A 411 -7.54 10.75 -36.39
C VAL A 411 -6.29 9.95 -36.02
N ALA A 412 -5.12 10.60 -36.03
CA ALA A 412 -3.88 9.97 -35.56
C ALA A 412 -3.80 9.99 -34.02
N PHE A 413 -3.30 8.90 -33.44
CA PHE A 413 -3.12 8.77 -31.99
C PHE A 413 -1.88 7.94 -31.68
N LYS A 414 -1.46 7.93 -30.42
CA LYS A 414 -0.38 7.10 -29.91
C LYS A 414 -0.81 6.39 -28.64
N VAL A 415 -0.27 5.21 -28.42
CA VAL A 415 -0.51 4.39 -27.22
C VAL A 415 0.80 4.20 -26.48
N GLY A 416 0.77 4.28 -25.15
CA GLY A 416 1.98 4.20 -24.34
C GLY A 416 1.81 3.44 -23.04
N VAL A 417 2.96 3.19 -22.41
CA VAL A 417 3.10 2.63 -21.06
C VAL A 417 4.19 3.40 -20.30
N GLY A 418 4.15 3.34 -18.98
CA GLY A 418 5.03 4.11 -18.10
C GLY A 418 5.37 3.37 -16.81
N ASP A 419 6.63 3.50 -16.40
CA ASP A 419 7.14 2.94 -15.15
C ASP A 419 7.18 3.97 -14.01
N THR A 420 7.46 3.52 -12.79
CA THR A 420 7.59 4.41 -11.63
C THR A 420 8.88 5.23 -11.61
N TYR A 421 9.78 5.06 -12.58
CA TYR A 421 11.02 5.83 -12.72
C TYR A 421 10.86 7.01 -13.69
N THR A 422 9.62 7.36 -14.04
CA THR A 422 9.25 8.40 -15.02
C THR A 422 9.56 8.06 -16.48
N ASN A 423 10.04 6.85 -16.78
CA ASN A 423 10.24 6.44 -18.16
C ASN A 423 8.89 6.09 -18.81
N GLN A 424 8.71 6.54 -20.04
CA GLN A 424 7.57 6.19 -20.87
C GLN A 424 8.03 5.78 -22.25
N ASN A 425 7.25 4.92 -22.90
CA ASN A 425 7.40 4.64 -24.31
C ASN A 425 6.06 4.74 -25.02
N TRP A 426 6.09 5.28 -26.24
CA TRP A 426 4.90 5.58 -27.03
C TRP A 426 5.02 4.98 -28.42
N VAL A 427 3.92 4.41 -28.90
CA VAL A 427 3.79 3.77 -30.21
C VAL A 427 2.72 4.50 -31.01
N SER A 428 3.10 4.96 -32.21
CA SER A 428 2.24 5.76 -33.09
C SER A 428 1.26 4.92 -33.91
N PHE A 429 0.05 5.46 -34.07
CA PHE A 429 -1.00 5.01 -34.97
C PHE A 429 -1.38 6.16 -35.91
N PRO A 430 -0.73 6.27 -37.08
CA PRO A 430 -1.00 7.33 -38.04
C PRO A 430 -2.43 7.28 -38.60
N ALA A 431 -2.94 8.45 -38.99
CA ALA A 431 -4.23 8.55 -39.66
C ALA A 431 -4.27 7.70 -40.94
N ASN A 432 -5.43 7.10 -41.22
CA ASN A 432 -5.73 6.30 -42.42
C ASN A 432 -4.76 5.14 -42.71
N THR A 433 -3.97 4.72 -41.71
CA THR A 433 -2.94 3.68 -41.87
C THR A 433 -3.23 2.49 -40.97
N THR A 434 -3.22 1.28 -41.53
CA THR A 434 -3.32 0.06 -40.71
C THR A 434 -1.98 -0.17 -40.01
N THR A 435 -2.01 -0.13 -38.67
CA THR A 435 -0.82 -0.33 -37.84
C THR A 435 -1.17 -1.35 -36.74
N TYR A 436 -0.30 -2.34 -36.51
CA TYR A 436 -0.51 -3.42 -35.53
C TYR A 436 -1.84 -4.17 -35.70
N GLY A 437 -2.32 -4.31 -36.94
CA GLY A 437 -3.58 -4.98 -37.28
C GLY A 437 -4.84 -4.11 -37.12
N LEU A 438 -4.71 -2.86 -36.68
CA LEU A 438 -5.85 -1.96 -36.51
C LEU A 438 -6.41 -1.48 -37.85
N VAL A 439 -7.58 -2.00 -38.23
CA VAL A 439 -8.32 -1.54 -39.41
C VAL A 439 -8.88 -0.14 -39.17
N ARG A 440 -8.67 0.78 -40.13
CA ARG A 440 -9.03 2.21 -40.02
C ARG A 440 -10.31 2.53 -40.79
N ASN A 441 -11.47 2.11 -40.29
CA ASN A 441 -12.77 2.36 -40.91
C ASN A 441 -13.77 3.14 -40.03
N GLY A 442 -13.38 3.54 -38.82
CA GLY A 442 -14.28 4.24 -37.88
C GLY A 442 -15.15 3.33 -37.01
N ASP A 443 -15.10 2.01 -37.24
CA ASP A 443 -15.75 1.01 -36.40
C ASP A 443 -14.80 0.41 -35.37
N TRP A 444 -15.37 -0.35 -34.43
CA TRP A 444 -14.59 -1.10 -33.45
C TRP A 444 -13.62 -2.03 -34.16
N ALA A 445 -12.33 -1.83 -33.93
CA ALA A 445 -11.26 -2.69 -34.44
C ALA A 445 -10.21 -2.93 -33.35
N GLN A 446 -9.48 -4.03 -33.48
CA GLN A 446 -8.46 -4.43 -32.51
C GLN A 446 -7.06 -4.08 -33.04
N ALA A 447 -6.22 -3.53 -32.16
CA ALA A 447 -4.78 -3.47 -32.35
C ALA A 447 -4.09 -4.52 -31.47
N THR A 448 -2.93 -5.02 -31.89
CA THR A 448 -2.12 -5.94 -31.08
C THR A 448 -0.65 -5.60 -31.21
N ILE A 449 -0.10 -5.02 -30.14
CA ILE A 449 1.26 -4.49 -30.08
C ILE A 449 2.16 -5.50 -29.35
N PRO A 450 3.29 -5.95 -29.93
CA PRO A 450 4.29 -6.70 -29.18
C PRO A 450 4.80 -5.89 -27.98
N VAL A 451 4.88 -6.49 -26.80
CA VAL A 451 5.29 -5.76 -25.58
C VAL A 451 6.71 -5.22 -25.69
N SER A 452 7.60 -5.92 -26.40
CA SER A 452 8.95 -5.43 -26.70
C SER A 452 8.96 -4.09 -27.46
N VAL A 453 7.95 -3.86 -28.31
CA VAL A 453 7.76 -2.59 -29.02
C VAL A 453 7.08 -1.55 -28.12
N LEU A 454 6.07 -1.98 -27.36
CA LEU A 454 5.31 -1.11 -26.45
C LEU A 454 6.18 -0.55 -25.31
N ALA A 455 7.03 -1.37 -24.69
CA ALA A 455 7.93 -0.95 -23.63
C ALA A 455 9.17 -0.21 -24.17
N GLY A 456 9.60 -0.55 -25.39
CA GLY A 456 10.81 0.01 -25.99
C GLY A 456 12.06 -0.22 -25.14
N PRO A 457 13.12 0.58 -25.33
CA PRO A 457 14.35 0.46 -24.56
C PRO A 457 14.28 1.11 -23.16
N ALA A 458 13.26 1.95 -22.90
CA ALA A 458 13.24 2.84 -21.74
C ALA A 458 12.27 2.41 -20.64
N ALA A 459 11.07 1.92 -20.97
CA ALA A 459 10.08 1.57 -19.94
C ALA A 459 10.45 0.26 -19.25
N ALA A 460 10.67 0.32 -17.94
CA ALA A 460 10.84 -0.87 -17.12
C ALA A 460 9.49 -1.57 -16.91
N LEU A 461 9.44 -2.87 -17.19
CA LEU A 461 8.22 -3.66 -16.97
C LEU A 461 8.03 -4.05 -15.50
N GLN A 462 9.03 -3.89 -14.63
CA GLN A 462 8.97 -4.40 -13.26
C GLN A 462 8.33 -3.45 -12.26
N PRO A 463 8.46 -2.12 -12.41
CA PRO A 463 7.51 -1.28 -11.73
C PRO A 463 6.65 -0.54 -12.73
N LEU A 464 5.78 -1.28 -13.43
CA LEU A 464 4.83 -0.67 -14.34
C LEU A 464 3.65 -0.08 -13.54
N HIS A 465 3.27 1.15 -13.88
CA HIS A 465 2.20 1.90 -13.21
C HIS A 465 1.19 2.44 -14.24
N ASP A 466 1.67 3.09 -15.30
CA ASP A 466 0.82 3.50 -16.42
C ASP A 466 0.62 2.30 -17.36
N MET A 467 -0.43 1.52 -17.08
CA MET A 467 -0.70 0.23 -17.73
C MET A 467 -1.24 0.36 -19.15
N PHE A 468 -1.87 1.50 -19.46
CA PHE A 468 -2.29 1.88 -20.80
C PHE A 468 -2.48 3.40 -20.87
N MET A 469 -1.86 4.04 -21.85
CA MET A 469 -2.04 5.47 -22.13
C MET A 469 -2.44 5.69 -23.58
N VAL A 470 -3.24 6.73 -23.84
CA VAL A 470 -3.63 7.16 -25.18
C VAL A 470 -3.52 8.68 -25.29
N ALA A 471 -2.99 9.17 -26.39
CA ALA A 471 -2.95 10.61 -26.68
C ALA A 471 -3.02 10.86 -28.18
N ASN A 472 -3.31 12.09 -28.60
CA ASN A 472 -3.16 12.45 -30.00
C ASN A 472 -1.70 12.25 -30.44
N ASP A 473 -1.54 11.82 -31.68
CA ASP A 473 -0.23 11.88 -32.33
C ASP A 473 -0.02 13.29 -32.91
N SER A 474 1.20 13.58 -33.35
CA SER A 474 1.75 14.85 -33.86
C SER A 474 0.83 15.81 -34.65
N THR A 475 -0.27 15.35 -35.26
CA THR A 475 -1.26 16.21 -35.93
C THR A 475 -2.49 16.45 -35.04
N MET A 476 -2.76 17.73 -34.70
CA MET A 476 -3.95 18.08 -33.92
C MET A 476 -5.24 17.83 -34.72
N PRO A 477 -6.29 17.26 -34.11
CA PRO A 477 -7.56 17.06 -34.81
C PRO A 477 -8.23 18.39 -35.18
N ALA A 478 -8.68 18.49 -36.43
CA ALA A 478 -9.31 19.70 -36.97
C ALA A 478 -10.83 19.74 -36.81
N SER A 479 -11.44 18.67 -36.28
CA SER A 479 -12.89 18.55 -36.12
C SER A 479 -13.22 17.79 -34.84
N THR A 480 -14.43 18.00 -34.32
CA THR A 480 -14.95 17.27 -33.16
C THR A 480 -15.26 15.83 -33.53
N PHE A 481 -15.02 14.89 -32.62
CA PHE A 481 -15.36 13.47 -32.80
C PHE A 481 -15.55 12.80 -31.45
N GLN A 482 -16.06 11.56 -31.46
CA GLN A 482 -16.02 10.69 -30.29
C GLN A 482 -15.13 9.48 -30.57
N PHE A 483 -14.56 8.93 -29.51
CA PHE A 483 -13.89 7.66 -29.56
C PHE A 483 -14.10 6.87 -28.28
N ALA A 484 -14.01 5.55 -28.39
CA ALA A 484 -14.08 4.66 -27.24
C ALA A 484 -13.00 3.59 -27.30
N ILE A 485 -12.54 3.16 -26.13
CA ILE A 485 -11.53 2.11 -25.94
C ILE A 485 -12.11 1.03 -25.02
N ASP A 486 -11.85 -0.22 -25.36
CA ASP A 486 -12.32 -1.39 -24.62
C ASP A 486 -11.34 -2.57 -24.81
N ASP A 487 -11.51 -3.64 -24.04
CA ASP A 487 -10.81 -4.92 -24.15
C ASP A 487 -9.26 -4.79 -24.17
N ILE A 488 -8.74 -4.02 -23.21
CA ILE A 488 -7.30 -3.81 -23.01
C ILE A 488 -6.72 -4.98 -22.20
N VAL A 489 -5.98 -5.85 -22.87
CA VAL A 489 -5.47 -7.10 -22.31
C VAL A 489 -4.01 -7.29 -22.66
N TRP A 490 -3.19 -7.55 -21.65
CA TRP A 490 -1.83 -8.04 -21.79
C TRP A 490 -1.86 -9.58 -21.82
N ASP A 491 -1.06 -10.18 -22.68
CA ASP A 491 -0.96 -11.63 -22.84
C ASP A 491 0.53 -11.99 -22.94
N SER A 492 1.04 -12.76 -21.98
CA SER A 492 2.46 -13.13 -21.93
C SER A 492 2.85 -14.10 -23.05
N GLY A 493 1.88 -14.65 -23.80
CA GLY A 493 2.12 -15.65 -24.85
C GLY A 493 2.47 -17.02 -24.29
N THR A 494 2.59 -17.13 -22.98
CA THR A 494 2.73 -18.36 -22.22
C THR A 494 1.45 -18.55 -21.43
N THR A 495 0.93 -19.78 -21.37
CA THR A 495 0.00 -20.10 -20.29
C THR A 495 0.70 -19.71 -18.99
N ALA A 496 -0.02 -19.04 -18.07
CA ALA A 496 0.50 -18.81 -16.72
C ALA A 496 1.18 -20.11 -16.27
N PRO A 497 2.40 -20.08 -15.71
CA PRO A 497 2.96 -21.29 -15.12
C PRO A 497 1.84 -21.84 -14.27
N THR A 498 1.38 -23.05 -14.59
CA THR A 498 0.38 -23.72 -13.78
C THR A 498 1.01 -23.70 -12.40
N GLN A 499 0.48 -22.84 -11.52
CA GLN A 499 0.68 -22.97 -10.08
C GLN A 499 0.58 -24.47 -9.85
N PRO A 500 1.66 -25.14 -9.43
CA PRO A 500 1.66 -26.59 -9.37
C PRO A 500 0.39 -26.98 -8.65
N SER A 501 -0.44 -27.78 -9.32
CA SER A 501 -1.72 -28.18 -8.76
C SER A 501 -1.43 -28.74 -7.38
N GLY A 502 -1.85 -28.05 -6.32
CA GLY A 502 -1.81 -28.65 -4.99
C GLY A 502 -2.67 -29.92 -4.97
N PRO A 503 -2.61 -30.72 -3.91
CA PRO A 503 -1.59 -31.72 -3.61
C PRO A 503 -1.61 -32.96 -4.52
N THR A 504 -0.63 -33.84 -4.30
CA THR A 504 -0.55 -35.21 -4.85
C THR A 504 -1.51 -36.23 -4.15
N SER A 505 -2.28 -35.87 -3.11
CA SER A 505 -3.54 -36.54 -2.70
C SER A 505 -4.22 -35.86 -1.51
N ILE A 506 -5.55 -35.96 -1.43
CA ILE A 506 -6.38 -35.60 -0.28
C ILE A 506 -7.18 -36.83 0.17
N THR A 507 -7.29 -37.07 1.47
CA THR A 507 -8.05 -38.22 1.99
C THR A 507 -8.79 -37.84 3.26
N GLN A 508 -10.12 -37.93 3.24
CA GLN A 508 -10.93 -37.88 4.45
C GLN A 508 -10.78 -39.23 5.17
N THR A 509 -9.94 -39.27 6.21
CA THR A 509 -9.63 -40.51 6.93
C THR A 509 -10.70 -40.88 7.95
N SER A 510 -11.55 -39.92 8.35
CA SER A 510 -12.71 -40.15 9.20
C SER A 510 -13.79 -39.07 8.95
N ALA A 511 -14.96 -39.18 9.61
CA ALA A 511 -15.99 -38.14 9.58
C ALA A 511 -15.51 -36.76 10.10
N THR A 512 -14.38 -36.72 10.83
CA THR A 512 -13.88 -35.51 11.50
C THR A 512 -12.43 -35.19 11.16
N THR A 513 -11.81 -35.92 10.23
CA THR A 513 -10.37 -35.82 9.94
C THR A 513 -10.11 -35.80 8.44
N LEU A 514 -9.33 -34.82 8.01
CA LEU A 514 -8.86 -34.65 6.64
C LEU A 514 -7.33 -34.71 6.62
N GLN A 515 -6.77 -35.57 5.77
CA GLN A 515 -5.34 -35.67 5.53
C GLN A 515 -4.96 -34.98 4.23
N LEU A 516 -3.98 -34.09 4.31
CA LEU A 516 -3.37 -33.38 3.20
C LEU A 516 -1.96 -33.93 2.98
N ASN A 517 -1.62 -34.30 1.74
CA ASN A 517 -0.31 -34.86 1.39
C ASN A 517 0.31 -34.15 0.18
N THR A 518 1.58 -33.74 0.22
CA THR A 518 2.30 -33.25 -0.96
C THR A 518 3.65 -33.93 -1.13
N THR A 519 4.01 -34.33 -2.35
CA THR A 519 5.26 -35.05 -2.64
C THR A 519 6.29 -34.11 -3.26
N THR A 520 7.13 -33.51 -2.42
CA THR A 520 8.11 -32.48 -2.84
C THR A 520 9.55 -32.92 -2.64
N GLY A 521 9.80 -33.98 -1.84
CA GLY A 521 11.16 -34.41 -1.50
C GLY A 521 11.91 -33.46 -0.56
N SER A 522 11.32 -32.34 -0.18
CA SER A 522 11.85 -31.36 0.77
C SER A 522 10.74 -30.88 1.72
N TRP A 523 10.98 -29.81 2.48
CA TRP A 523 9.95 -29.30 3.37
C TRP A 523 8.75 -28.71 2.62
N ALA A 524 7.58 -28.79 3.24
CA ALA A 524 6.37 -28.10 2.83
C ALA A 524 5.62 -27.54 4.05
N ASP A 525 5.05 -26.36 3.88
CA ASP A 525 4.05 -25.74 4.75
C ASP A 525 2.68 -25.87 4.09
N VAL A 526 1.64 -26.11 4.89
CA VAL A 526 0.25 -26.02 4.47
C VAL A 526 -0.38 -24.77 5.07
N HIS A 527 -1.11 -24.05 4.23
CA HIS A 527 -1.91 -22.89 4.60
C HIS A 527 -3.37 -23.29 4.43
N TYR A 528 -4.16 -23.30 5.50
CA TYR A 528 -5.57 -23.70 5.38
C TYR A 528 -6.52 -22.89 6.25
N MET A 529 -7.75 -22.79 5.79
CA MET A 529 -8.90 -22.19 6.47
C MET A 529 -10.03 -23.20 6.49
N VAL A 530 -10.82 -23.22 7.57
CA VAL A 530 -12.06 -24.01 7.64
C VAL A 530 -13.22 -23.03 7.62
N ASN A 531 -14.14 -23.19 6.67
CA ASN A 531 -15.32 -22.34 6.46
C ASN A 531 -14.99 -20.83 6.40
N ASN A 532 -13.92 -20.47 5.68
CA ASN A 532 -13.36 -19.10 5.60
C ASN A 532 -12.98 -18.50 6.97
N GLY A 533 -12.68 -19.33 7.97
CA GLY A 533 -12.12 -18.91 9.25
C GLY A 533 -10.65 -18.47 9.15
N PRO A 534 -10.00 -18.16 10.29
CA PRO A 534 -8.62 -17.72 10.32
C PRO A 534 -7.67 -18.73 9.69
N GLN A 535 -6.78 -18.24 8.83
CA GLN A 535 -5.78 -19.08 8.18
C GLN A 535 -4.79 -19.65 9.20
N GLN A 536 -4.58 -20.96 9.12
CA GLN A 536 -3.56 -21.70 9.83
C GLN A 536 -2.39 -21.96 8.87
N ASN A 537 -1.17 -21.73 9.34
CA ASN A 537 0.06 -22.00 8.59
C ASN A 537 0.87 -23.04 9.37
N VAL A 538 1.09 -24.22 8.78
CA VAL A 538 1.68 -25.34 9.52
C VAL A 538 2.75 -26.04 8.68
N ARG A 539 3.93 -26.22 9.27
CA ARG A 539 4.97 -27.13 8.75
C ARG A 539 4.45 -28.56 8.74
N MET A 540 4.40 -29.16 7.57
CA MET A 540 3.98 -30.55 7.38
C MET A 540 5.08 -31.52 7.83
N THR A 541 4.69 -32.73 8.19
CA THR A 541 5.63 -33.79 8.57
C THR A 541 6.14 -34.53 7.33
N LEU A 542 7.45 -34.47 7.10
CA LEU A 542 8.12 -35.16 5.99
C LEU A 542 8.41 -36.62 6.36
N SER A 543 7.92 -37.56 5.55
CA SER A 543 8.25 -38.99 5.62
C SER A 543 8.61 -39.50 4.22
N GLY A 544 9.88 -39.87 4.02
CA GLY A 544 10.42 -40.16 2.69
C GLY A 544 10.37 -38.91 1.80
N THR A 545 9.61 -38.96 0.71
CA THR A 545 9.41 -37.82 -0.20
C THR A 545 8.09 -37.08 0.03
N THR A 546 7.26 -37.55 0.97
CA THR A 546 5.89 -37.06 1.16
C THR A 546 5.77 -36.27 2.46
N ASN A 547 5.27 -35.05 2.34
CA ASN A 547 4.84 -34.21 3.45
C ASN A 547 3.37 -34.47 3.74
N SER A 548 3.02 -34.67 5.01
CA SER A 548 1.65 -34.93 5.44
C SER A 548 1.23 -34.06 6.63
N TYR A 549 -0.05 -33.68 6.66
CA TYR A 549 -0.67 -33.01 7.80
C TYR A 549 -2.12 -33.46 7.98
N LEU A 550 -2.54 -33.60 9.24
CA LEU A 550 -3.89 -34.00 9.63
C LEU A 550 -4.63 -32.79 10.20
N ILE A 551 -5.74 -32.44 9.56
CA ILE A 551 -6.71 -31.49 10.10
C ILE A 551 -7.77 -32.29 10.84
N ASN A 552 -7.86 -32.08 12.15
CA ASN A 552 -8.77 -32.78 13.04
C ASN A 552 -9.91 -31.86 13.50
N GLY A 553 -10.99 -32.47 14.01
CA GLY A 553 -12.12 -31.74 14.59
C GLY A 553 -13.06 -31.11 13.57
N LEU A 554 -13.00 -31.57 12.31
CA LEU A 554 -13.89 -31.15 11.24
C LEU A 554 -15.29 -31.77 11.40
N LYS A 555 -16.29 -31.19 10.74
CA LYS A 555 -17.67 -31.67 10.68
C LYS A 555 -18.09 -31.91 9.24
N THR A 556 -19.10 -32.75 9.03
CA THR A 556 -19.75 -32.90 7.72
C THR A 556 -20.19 -31.53 7.19
N GLN A 557 -19.92 -31.27 5.91
CA GLN A 557 -20.08 -29.99 5.20
C GLN A 557 -19.07 -28.88 5.51
N ASP A 558 -18.11 -29.08 6.41
CA ASP A 558 -17.00 -28.12 6.56
C ASP A 558 -16.23 -28.01 5.24
N VAL A 559 -16.00 -26.79 4.79
CA VAL A 559 -15.19 -26.46 3.61
C VAL A 559 -13.80 -26.10 4.08
N VAL A 560 -12.83 -26.97 3.80
CA VAL A 560 -11.41 -26.72 4.06
C VAL A 560 -10.81 -26.11 2.80
N THR A 561 -10.47 -24.83 2.86
CA THR A 561 -9.77 -24.12 1.78
C THR A 561 -8.27 -24.10 2.09
N TYR A 562 -7.41 -24.53 1.18
CA TYR A 562 -5.98 -24.74 1.47
C TYR A 562 -5.05 -24.47 0.28
N SER A 563 -3.78 -24.18 0.56
CA SER A 563 -2.64 -24.14 -0.37
C SER A 563 -1.37 -24.64 0.32
N PHE A 564 -0.28 -24.82 -0.42
CA PHE A 564 1.02 -25.21 0.12
C PHE A 564 2.10 -24.23 -0.29
N THR A 565 3.09 -24.01 0.57
CA THR A 565 4.40 -23.46 0.23
C THR A 565 5.42 -24.56 0.40
N TYR A 566 6.25 -24.86 -0.61
CA TYR A 566 7.26 -25.90 -0.48
C TYR A 566 8.57 -25.54 -1.16
N TRP A 567 9.68 -26.14 -0.71
CA TRP A 567 10.98 -25.96 -1.36
C TRP A 567 11.10 -26.83 -2.61
N ASP A 568 11.25 -26.20 -3.77
CA ASP A 568 11.56 -26.87 -5.02
C ASP A 568 13.09 -26.95 -5.18
N SER A 569 13.66 -28.12 -4.91
CA SER A 569 15.12 -28.33 -4.99
C SER A 569 15.68 -28.23 -6.41
N THR A 570 14.84 -28.42 -7.44
CA THR A 570 15.27 -28.30 -8.84
C THR A 570 15.33 -26.84 -9.26
N LYS A 571 14.41 -26.02 -8.75
CA LYS A 571 14.35 -24.58 -9.05
C LYS A 571 15.07 -23.70 -8.04
N ASN A 572 15.42 -24.24 -6.87
CA ASN A 572 16.15 -23.57 -5.78
C ASN A 572 15.41 -22.37 -5.17
N TYR A 573 14.08 -22.45 -5.03
CA TYR A 573 13.26 -21.45 -4.33
C TYR A 573 11.98 -22.08 -3.74
N ALA A 574 11.27 -21.33 -2.90
CA ALA A 574 10.00 -21.74 -2.33
C ALA A 574 8.84 -21.47 -3.31
N VAL A 575 8.01 -22.48 -3.59
CA VAL A 575 6.89 -22.44 -4.53
C VAL A 575 5.59 -22.50 -3.75
N ASP A 576 4.69 -21.55 -4.03
CA ASP A 576 3.30 -21.61 -3.58
C ASP A 576 2.44 -22.39 -4.58
N THR A 577 1.41 -23.08 -4.09
CA THR A 577 0.37 -23.70 -4.91
C THR A 577 -0.90 -22.85 -4.94
N ALA A 578 -1.72 -23.02 -5.97
CA ALA A 578 -3.04 -22.42 -6.02
C ALA A 578 -3.90 -22.85 -4.83
N LEU A 579 -4.80 -21.94 -4.41
CA LEU A 579 -5.80 -22.22 -3.40
C LEU A 579 -6.80 -23.27 -3.92
N GLN A 580 -7.14 -24.24 -3.09
CA GLN A 580 -8.09 -25.31 -3.36
C GLN A 580 -9.09 -25.43 -2.22
N SER A 581 -10.18 -26.17 -2.43
CA SER A 581 -11.17 -26.42 -1.38
C SER A 581 -11.63 -27.88 -1.38
N TYR A 582 -11.90 -28.41 -0.19
CA TYR A 582 -12.50 -29.72 0.04
C TYR A 582 -13.68 -29.60 1.00
N THR A 583 -14.82 -30.16 0.62
CA THR A 583 -16.00 -30.23 1.49
C THR A 583 -16.06 -31.61 2.14
N MET A 584 -16.05 -31.63 3.48
CA MET A 584 -16.17 -32.86 4.28
C MET A 584 -17.49 -33.58 3.99
N LYS A 585 -17.39 -34.88 3.68
CA LYS A 585 -18.52 -35.76 3.36
C LYS A 585 -19.13 -36.40 4.59
#